data_AF-A0A6A5AAX1-F1
#
_entry.id   AF-A0A6A5AAX1-F1
#
_cell.length_a   1.000
_cell.length_b   1.000
_cell.length_c   1.000
_cell.angle_alpha   90.00
_cell.angle_beta   90.00
_cell.angle_gamma   90.00
#
_symmetry.space_group_name_H-M   'P 1'
#
loop_
_entity.id
_entity.type
_entity.pdbx_description
1 polymer ?
#
loop_
_entity_poly.entity_id
_entity_poly.type
_entity_poly.pdbx_seq_one_letter_code
_entity_poly.pdbx_strand_id
1 'polypeptide(L)'
;IGGNVELKAGAGSSTVGGNLLLVSGAGSTIGGSVTVRLGAGSSSGSFSVADATASSLLTVSPTLLAGACAAITLSATASSLSLASTGVVLTGTTTKVTGGNLLVDSNGFEISNSGTPKFTVSNGGNIVTAGTMELTMDAATITHSGATSLAVTTPSFSLTVTNDITLGSAAQTAPITLNGPITAASSVAIGTSATVGSTLSVTSTTSLNGLVKMAGAFTSSAITSTTSCTQGDFKYDTTDLYICVGVTYKRVTYTAW
;
A
#
# COMPACT_ATOMS: atom_id res chain seq x y z
N ILE A 1 40.47 49.21 -19.57
CA ILE A 1 40.69 50.18 -18.47
C ILE A 1 39.45 50.11 -17.58
N GLY A 2 39.60 49.68 -16.33
CA GLY A 2 38.52 49.67 -15.34
C GLY A 2 38.93 50.54 -14.15
N GLY A 3 37.98 51.27 -13.57
CA GLY A 3 38.16 52.06 -12.36
C GLY A 3 37.16 51.64 -11.29
N ASN A 4 37.55 51.77 -10.02
CA ASN A 4 36.65 51.53 -8.89
C ASN A 4 35.81 52.78 -8.61
N VAL A 5 34.54 52.58 -8.29
CA VAL A 5 33.69 53.61 -7.69
C VAL A 5 33.35 53.12 -6.28
N GLU A 6 33.95 53.77 -5.28
CA GLU A 6 33.73 53.44 -3.87
C GLU A 6 32.70 54.40 -3.26
N LEU A 7 31.65 53.84 -2.67
CA LEU A 7 30.66 54.59 -1.89
C LEU A 7 30.84 54.20 -0.42
N LYS A 8 31.25 55.15 0.43
CA LYS A 8 31.47 54.93 1.85
C LYS A 8 30.46 55.70 2.68
N ALA A 9 29.77 55.02 3.59
CA ALA A 9 28.88 55.70 4.53
C ALA A 9 29.69 56.58 5.49
N GLY A 10 29.06 57.62 6.06
CA GLY A 10 29.67 58.41 7.13
C GLY A 10 30.09 57.55 8.33
N ALA A 11 31.07 58.04 9.12
CA ALA A 11 31.53 57.33 10.32
C ALA A 11 30.36 57.11 11.29
N GLY A 12 30.15 55.85 11.69
CA GLY A 12 29.18 55.47 12.71
C GLY A 12 29.67 55.72 14.14
N SER A 13 28.79 55.51 15.12
CA SER A 13 29.16 55.43 16.54
C SER A 13 29.50 53.99 16.94
N SER A 14 29.76 53.74 18.23
CA SER A 14 29.98 52.40 18.77
C SER A 14 28.76 51.48 18.69
N THR A 15 27.56 52.01 18.40
CA THR A 15 26.31 51.23 18.38
C THR A 15 25.51 51.34 17.08
N VAL A 16 25.85 52.29 16.21
CA VAL A 16 25.11 52.55 14.95
C VAL A 16 26.10 52.79 13.83
N GLY A 17 26.06 51.95 12.80
CA GLY A 17 26.87 52.12 11.59
C GLY A 17 26.35 53.24 10.67
N GLY A 18 27.18 53.68 9.73
CA GLY A 18 26.73 54.56 8.64
C GLY A 18 25.81 53.83 7.65
N ASN A 19 24.95 54.57 6.95
CA ASN A 19 24.03 54.02 5.96
C ASN A 19 24.27 54.60 4.56
N LEU A 20 24.07 53.78 3.52
CA LEU A 20 23.89 54.21 2.13
C LEU A 20 22.43 53.96 1.76
N LEU A 21 21.67 55.04 1.56
CA LEU A 21 20.27 54.95 1.16
C LEU A 21 20.14 55.18 -0.35
N LEU A 22 19.64 54.17 -1.06
CA LEU A 22 19.31 54.24 -2.49
C LEU A 22 17.78 54.18 -2.63
N VAL A 23 17.16 55.26 -3.09
CA VAL A 23 15.70 55.38 -3.22
C VAL A 23 15.31 55.54 -4.68
N SER A 24 14.37 54.74 -5.17
CA SER A 24 13.69 54.96 -6.45
C SER A 24 12.39 55.75 -6.27
N GLY A 25 11.95 56.49 -7.30
CA GLY A 25 10.71 57.26 -7.26
C GLY A 25 9.45 56.39 -7.31
N ALA A 26 8.34 56.85 -6.73
CA ALA A 26 7.04 56.19 -6.83
C ALA A 26 6.26 56.64 -8.07
N GLY A 27 5.54 55.73 -8.73
CA GLY A 27 4.55 56.04 -9.78
C GLY A 27 3.15 55.60 -9.38
N SER A 28 2.11 56.16 -10.03
CA SER A 28 0.70 55.91 -9.69
C SER A 28 0.20 54.51 -10.06
N THR A 29 0.88 53.84 -10.99
CA THR A 29 0.55 52.48 -11.47
C THR A 29 1.73 51.51 -11.42
N ILE A 30 2.97 52.02 -11.51
CA ILE A 30 4.22 51.23 -11.48
C ILE A 30 5.25 52.01 -10.65
N GLY A 31 5.87 51.36 -9.66
CA GLY A 31 6.97 51.96 -8.88
C GLY A 31 8.29 52.00 -9.65
N GLY A 32 9.20 52.91 -9.29
CA GLY A 32 10.57 52.95 -9.82
C GLY A 32 11.45 51.84 -9.22
N SER A 33 12.55 51.51 -9.89
CA SER A 33 13.48 50.47 -9.45
C SER A 33 14.92 50.98 -9.29
N VAL A 34 15.70 50.26 -8.48
CA VAL A 34 17.17 50.32 -8.48
C VAL A 34 17.66 49.05 -9.17
N THR A 35 18.30 49.19 -10.32
CA THR A 35 18.79 48.04 -11.12
C THR A 35 20.29 47.93 -10.98
N VAL A 36 20.77 46.77 -10.53
CA VAL A 36 22.20 46.42 -10.53
C VAL A 36 22.45 45.47 -11.70
N ARG A 37 23.28 45.91 -12.66
CA ARG A 37 23.68 45.09 -13.82
C ARG A 37 25.14 44.72 -13.69
N LEU A 38 25.40 43.41 -13.61
CA LEU A 38 26.75 42.88 -13.57
C LEU A 38 27.37 42.90 -14.98
N GLY A 39 28.67 43.19 -15.07
CA GLY A 39 29.38 43.26 -16.34
C GLY A 39 29.53 41.88 -17.01
N ALA A 40 29.48 41.85 -18.34
CA ALA A 40 29.74 40.66 -19.14
C ALA A 40 31.23 40.60 -19.51
N GLY A 41 32.01 39.84 -18.75
CA GLY A 41 33.41 39.51 -19.05
C GLY A 41 33.62 37.99 -19.13
N SER A 42 34.82 37.54 -19.50
CA SER A 42 35.19 36.11 -19.52
C SER A 42 35.18 35.47 -18.12
N SER A 43 35.22 36.29 -17.07
CA SER A 43 34.86 35.90 -15.70
C SER A 43 33.51 36.53 -15.36
N SER A 44 32.59 35.74 -14.82
CA SER A 44 31.28 36.24 -14.40
C SER A 44 31.44 37.26 -13.28
N GLY A 45 30.90 38.46 -13.44
CA GLY A 45 30.74 39.40 -12.31
C GLY A 45 29.80 38.81 -11.25
N SER A 46 29.91 39.29 -10.01
CA SER A 46 29.00 38.93 -8.92
C SER A 46 28.47 40.16 -8.22
N PHE A 47 27.25 40.07 -7.71
CA PHE A 47 26.76 40.92 -6.66
C PHE A 47 27.00 40.20 -5.34
N SER A 48 27.79 40.80 -4.45
CA SER A 48 28.06 40.24 -3.14
C SER A 48 27.69 41.23 -2.05
N VAL A 49 27.04 40.72 -1.01
CA VAL A 49 26.90 41.38 0.27
C VAL A 49 27.84 40.63 1.21
N ALA A 50 28.74 41.35 1.86
CA ALA A 50 29.66 40.80 2.83
C ALA A 50 29.57 41.58 4.14
N ASP A 51 29.95 40.93 5.24
CA ASP A 51 30.13 41.60 6.52
C ASP A 51 31.44 42.41 6.57
N ALA A 52 31.71 43.06 7.70
CA ALA A 52 32.92 43.86 7.90
C ALA A 52 34.22 43.06 7.85
N THR A 53 34.16 41.73 7.96
CA THR A 53 35.30 40.81 7.86
C THR A 53 35.48 40.25 6.44
N ALA A 54 34.68 40.74 5.49
CA ALA A 54 34.57 40.23 4.12
C ALA A 54 33.99 38.81 3.99
N SER A 55 33.31 38.31 5.03
CA SER A 55 32.55 37.06 4.93
C SER A 55 31.29 37.30 4.10
N SER A 56 31.05 36.49 3.07
CA SER A 56 29.87 36.65 2.22
C SER A 56 28.58 36.29 2.96
N LEU A 57 27.62 37.21 2.96
CA LEU A 57 26.26 37.02 3.47
C LEU A 57 25.27 36.64 2.36
N LEU A 58 25.43 37.23 1.17
CA LEU A 58 24.69 36.91 -0.04
C LEU A 58 25.63 37.02 -1.24
N THR A 59 25.62 36.04 -2.12
CA THR A 59 26.30 36.08 -3.42
C THR A 59 25.30 35.74 -4.51
N VAL A 60 25.24 36.60 -5.53
CA VAL A 60 24.48 36.40 -6.75
C VAL A 60 25.43 36.48 -7.95
N SER A 61 25.47 35.42 -8.73
CA SER A 61 26.21 35.32 -9.99
C SER A 61 25.37 34.58 -11.03
N PRO A 62 25.81 34.48 -12.29
CA PRO A 62 25.10 33.72 -13.32
C PRO A 62 24.89 32.24 -12.99
N THR A 63 25.65 31.67 -12.06
CA THR A 63 25.59 30.24 -11.70
C THR A 63 25.30 29.98 -10.22
N LEU A 64 25.22 31.02 -9.40
CA LEU A 64 25.09 30.87 -7.95
C LEU A 64 24.18 31.94 -7.35
N LEU A 65 23.21 31.47 -6.57
CA LEU A 65 22.51 32.27 -5.57
C LEU A 65 22.76 31.60 -4.22
N ALA A 66 23.58 32.21 -3.36
CA ALA A 66 23.96 31.65 -2.07
C ALA A 66 23.81 32.68 -0.95
N GLY A 67 23.18 32.30 0.16
CA GLY A 67 23.11 33.12 1.37
C GLY A 67 23.70 32.37 2.57
N ALA A 68 24.53 33.04 3.35
CA ALA A 68 25.10 32.52 4.60
C ALA A 68 24.26 33.00 5.80
N CYS A 69 22.97 32.68 5.79
CA CYS A 69 22.01 33.06 6.83
C CYS A 69 21.28 31.84 7.39
N ALA A 70 20.64 32.01 8.56
CA ALA A 70 19.89 30.94 9.21
C ALA A 70 18.66 30.47 8.38
N ALA A 71 18.11 31.36 7.53
CA ALA A 71 17.01 31.04 6.63
C ALA A 71 17.04 31.94 5.39
N ILE A 72 16.74 31.35 4.23
CA ILE A 72 16.42 32.07 2.99
C ILE A 72 14.95 31.80 2.71
N THR A 73 14.14 32.85 2.57
CA THR A 73 12.73 32.73 2.18
C THR A 73 12.57 33.15 0.74
N LEU A 74 12.15 32.20 -0.11
CA LEU A 74 11.72 32.46 -1.48
C LEU A 74 10.20 32.28 -1.52
N SER A 75 9.45 33.34 -1.79
CA SER A 75 7.99 33.31 -1.77
C SER A 75 7.40 33.90 -3.05
N ALA A 76 6.47 33.18 -3.67
CA ALA A 76 5.59 33.71 -4.71
C ALA A 76 4.16 33.67 -4.19
N THR A 77 3.60 34.82 -3.81
CA THR A 77 2.28 34.92 -3.18
C THR A 77 1.11 34.96 -4.16
N ALA A 78 1.34 35.34 -5.41
CA ALA A 78 0.31 35.45 -6.46
C ALA A 78 0.59 34.57 -7.69
N SER A 79 1.71 33.84 -7.70
CA SER A 79 2.23 33.12 -8.87
C SER A 79 2.93 31.82 -8.45
N SER A 80 3.67 31.20 -9.37
CA SER A 80 4.54 30.06 -9.11
C SER A 80 6.00 30.45 -8.87
N LEU A 81 6.72 29.63 -8.10
CA LEU A 81 8.18 29.61 -8.09
C LEU A 81 8.63 28.49 -9.04
N SER A 82 9.29 28.84 -10.14
CA SER A 82 9.85 27.86 -11.09
C SER A 82 11.36 27.70 -10.86
N LEU A 83 11.79 26.49 -10.52
CA LEU A 83 13.20 26.13 -10.39
C LEU A 83 13.62 25.32 -11.63
N ALA A 84 13.91 26.03 -12.73
CA ALA A 84 14.37 25.42 -13.98
C ALA A 84 15.81 24.91 -13.83
N SER A 85 15.94 23.68 -13.33
CA SER A 85 17.21 22.98 -13.12
C SER A 85 17.06 21.51 -13.49
N THR A 86 18.18 20.78 -13.60
CA THR A 86 18.16 19.32 -13.78
C THR A 86 17.66 18.58 -12.53
N GLY A 87 17.59 19.27 -11.37
CA GLY A 87 17.05 18.74 -10.13
C GLY A 87 17.17 19.73 -8.98
N VAL A 88 16.30 19.57 -7.98
CA VAL A 88 16.35 20.34 -6.73
C VAL A 88 16.88 19.41 -5.62
N VAL A 89 17.96 19.80 -4.97
CA VAL A 89 18.55 19.04 -3.85
C VAL A 89 18.20 19.75 -2.54
N LEU A 90 17.53 19.04 -1.62
CA LEU A 90 17.19 19.52 -0.29
C LEU A 90 17.94 18.67 0.74
N THR A 91 18.93 19.25 1.42
CA THR A 91 19.84 18.53 2.35
C THR A 91 19.46 18.65 3.83
N GLY A 92 18.23 19.08 4.13
CA GLY A 92 17.75 19.20 5.51
C GLY A 92 17.45 17.85 6.15
N THR A 93 17.68 17.74 7.46
CA THR A 93 17.30 16.56 8.26
C THR A 93 15.79 16.43 8.44
N THR A 94 15.05 17.54 8.29
CA THR A 94 13.58 17.59 8.38
C THR A 94 13.01 18.47 7.26
N THR A 95 12.68 17.87 6.12
CA THR A 95 11.99 18.55 5.02
C THR A 95 10.49 18.30 5.14
N LYS A 96 9.67 19.36 5.16
CA LYS A 96 8.21 19.27 5.31
C LYS A 96 7.51 20.05 4.20
N VAL A 97 6.52 19.44 3.56
CA VAL A 97 5.56 20.11 2.67
C VAL A 97 4.28 20.37 3.46
N THR A 98 3.88 21.63 3.57
CA THR A 98 2.65 22.06 4.27
C THR A 98 1.76 22.88 3.36
N GLY A 99 0.44 22.82 3.60
CA GLY A 99 -0.53 23.66 2.88
C GLY A 99 -0.97 23.10 1.52
N GLY A 100 -0.63 21.85 1.18
CA GLY A 100 -1.04 21.21 -0.06
C GLY A 100 -0.35 19.88 -0.34
N ASN A 101 -0.53 19.38 -1.56
CA ASN A 101 0.03 18.11 -2.04
C ASN A 101 1.45 18.28 -2.57
N LEU A 102 2.27 17.23 -2.43
CA LEU A 102 3.44 17.03 -3.27
C LEU A 102 2.99 16.32 -4.56
N LEU A 103 3.00 17.02 -5.69
CA LEU A 103 2.63 16.47 -6.99
C LEU A 103 3.88 16.10 -7.79
N VAL A 104 3.90 14.87 -8.32
CA VAL A 104 4.88 14.41 -9.33
C VAL A 104 4.08 13.98 -10.55
N ASP A 105 4.19 14.72 -11.66
CA ASP A 105 3.29 14.59 -12.81
C ASP A 105 3.77 13.56 -13.85
N SER A 106 5.00 13.75 -14.36
CA SER A 106 5.52 12.95 -15.50
C SER A 106 6.63 11.96 -15.12
N ASN A 107 6.99 11.89 -13.84
CA ASN A 107 8.11 11.08 -13.34
C ASN A 107 7.69 10.20 -12.16
N GLY A 108 8.57 9.26 -11.80
CA GLY A 108 8.36 8.41 -10.66
C GLY A 108 8.65 9.15 -9.36
N PHE A 109 8.07 8.65 -8.27
CA PHE A 109 8.42 9.08 -6.93
C PHE A 109 9.20 7.97 -6.25
N GLU A 110 10.44 8.23 -5.85
CA GLU A 110 11.30 7.27 -5.17
C GLU A 110 11.73 7.81 -3.80
N ILE A 111 11.52 7.00 -2.77
CA ILE A 111 12.16 7.15 -1.48
C ILE A 111 13.25 6.08 -1.39
N SER A 112 14.50 6.51 -1.28
CA SER A 112 15.66 5.64 -1.15
C SER A 112 16.40 5.86 0.17
N ASN A 113 17.16 4.86 0.59
CA ASN A 113 18.11 4.97 1.69
C ASN A 113 19.50 4.59 1.16
N SER A 114 20.44 5.54 1.19
CA SER A 114 21.81 5.36 0.67
C SER A 114 21.84 4.81 -0.77
N GLY A 115 20.98 5.35 -1.64
CA GLY A 115 20.89 4.95 -3.05
C GLY A 115 20.11 3.65 -3.30
N THR A 116 19.58 2.99 -2.26
CA THR A 116 18.72 1.81 -2.41
C THR A 116 17.25 2.19 -2.31
N PRO A 117 16.41 1.94 -3.34
CA PRO A 117 14.98 2.23 -3.29
C PRO A 117 14.27 1.46 -2.16
N LYS A 118 13.38 2.13 -1.43
CA LYS A 118 12.55 1.55 -0.36
C LYS A 118 11.07 1.64 -0.67
N PHE A 119 10.65 2.73 -1.31
CA PHE A 119 9.31 2.94 -1.83
C PHE A 119 9.42 3.60 -3.20
N THR A 120 8.76 3.03 -4.21
CA THR A 120 8.77 3.58 -5.57
C THR A 120 7.36 3.60 -6.14
N VAL A 121 6.93 4.74 -6.65
CA VAL A 121 5.80 4.87 -7.57
C VAL A 121 6.38 5.07 -8.97
N SER A 122 6.18 4.12 -9.87
CA SER A 122 6.72 4.20 -11.23
C SER A 122 5.79 4.99 -12.17
N ASN A 123 6.32 5.45 -13.30
CA ASN A 123 5.53 6.09 -14.36
C ASN A 123 4.44 5.17 -14.94
N GLY A 124 4.58 3.85 -14.77
CA GLY A 124 3.58 2.87 -15.18
C GLY A 124 2.45 2.68 -14.15
N GLY A 125 2.47 3.41 -13.03
CA GLY A 125 1.49 3.30 -11.95
C GLY A 125 1.76 2.19 -10.93
N ASN A 126 2.91 1.51 -11.03
CA ASN A 126 3.26 0.46 -10.06
C ASN A 126 3.72 1.09 -8.75
N ILE A 127 3.30 0.51 -7.63
CA ILE A 127 3.82 0.81 -6.29
C ILE A 127 4.67 -0.39 -5.84
N VAL A 128 5.92 -0.13 -5.49
CA VAL A 128 6.88 -1.16 -5.04
C VAL A 128 7.43 -0.79 -3.67
N THR A 129 7.41 -1.75 -2.74
CA THR A 129 7.98 -1.63 -1.40
C THR A 129 9.00 -2.73 -1.16
N ALA A 130 10.23 -2.38 -0.78
CA ALA A 130 11.31 -3.35 -0.55
C ALA A 130 11.23 -4.07 0.83
N GLY A 131 10.17 -3.82 1.59
CA GLY A 131 9.96 -4.35 2.94
C GLY A 131 8.47 -4.52 3.24
N THR A 132 8.11 -4.42 4.52
CA THR A 132 6.73 -4.54 4.98
C THR A 132 5.92 -3.29 4.62
N MET A 133 4.68 -3.51 4.19
CA MET A 133 3.64 -2.48 4.13
C MET A 133 2.71 -2.70 5.32
N GLU A 134 2.69 -1.75 6.26
CA GLU A 134 1.84 -1.80 7.45
C GLU A 134 0.79 -0.68 7.39
N LEU A 135 -0.47 -1.03 7.60
CA LEU A 135 -1.60 -0.09 7.64
C LEU A 135 -2.18 -0.10 9.05
N THR A 136 -2.02 0.99 9.80
CA THR A 136 -2.19 1.00 11.26
C THR A 136 -3.47 1.67 11.76
N MET A 137 -4.25 2.29 10.89
CA MET A 137 -5.52 2.91 11.29
C MET A 137 -6.60 1.85 11.51
N ASP A 138 -7.46 2.02 12.52
CA ASP A 138 -8.54 1.08 12.88
C ASP A 138 -9.44 0.69 11.68
N ALA A 139 -9.63 1.61 10.73
CA ALA A 139 -10.43 1.42 9.53
C ALA A 139 -9.59 1.46 8.24
N ALA A 140 -8.34 1.02 8.27
CA ALA A 140 -7.53 0.93 7.06
C ALA A 140 -8.10 -0.13 6.10
N THR A 141 -8.38 0.26 4.86
CA THR A 141 -8.95 -0.62 3.84
C THR A 141 -8.05 -0.72 2.61
N ILE A 142 -7.93 -1.93 2.05
CA ILE A 142 -7.41 -2.15 0.70
C ILE A 142 -8.61 -2.49 -0.19
N THR A 143 -8.95 -1.61 -1.13
CA THR A 143 -10.07 -1.81 -2.06
C THR A 143 -9.57 -1.99 -3.47
N HIS A 144 -9.92 -3.12 -4.10
CA HIS A 144 -9.73 -3.32 -5.54
C HIS A 144 -11.07 -3.15 -6.26
N SER A 145 -11.28 -1.99 -6.89
CA SER A 145 -12.49 -1.67 -7.65
C SER A 145 -12.37 -1.93 -9.15
N GLY A 146 -11.26 -2.51 -9.60
CA GLY A 146 -11.05 -2.88 -11.00
C GLY A 146 -11.96 -4.04 -11.43
N ALA A 147 -12.32 -4.09 -12.71
CA ALA A 147 -13.25 -5.08 -13.27
C ALA A 147 -12.67 -6.49 -13.43
N THR A 148 -11.38 -6.69 -13.17
CA THR A 148 -10.67 -7.95 -13.39
C THR A 148 -10.49 -8.73 -12.08
N SER A 149 -9.30 -8.71 -11.50
CA SER A 149 -8.95 -9.54 -10.34
C SER A 149 -7.85 -8.91 -9.50
N LEU A 150 -7.91 -9.19 -8.19
CA LEU A 150 -6.78 -9.03 -7.28
C LEU A 150 -6.05 -10.38 -7.19
N ALA A 151 -4.81 -10.44 -7.69
CA ALA A 151 -3.97 -11.62 -7.57
C ALA A 151 -2.96 -11.43 -6.43
N VAL A 152 -2.92 -12.41 -5.50
CA VAL A 152 -1.91 -12.45 -4.42
C VAL A 152 -1.06 -13.69 -4.62
N THR A 153 0.15 -13.50 -5.14
CA THR A 153 1.11 -14.59 -5.41
C THR A 153 2.19 -14.58 -4.34
N THR A 154 2.12 -15.53 -3.42
CA THR A 154 3.05 -15.69 -2.29
C THR A 154 3.28 -17.18 -2.01
N PRO A 155 4.47 -17.59 -1.52
CA PRO A 155 4.68 -18.96 -1.04
C PRO A 155 3.72 -19.36 0.09
N SER A 156 3.25 -18.38 0.88
CA SER A 156 2.31 -18.59 1.98
C SER A 156 1.41 -17.38 2.15
N PHE A 157 0.10 -17.61 2.20
CA PHE A 157 -0.89 -16.60 2.51
C PHE A 157 -1.54 -16.93 3.86
N SER A 158 -1.40 -16.02 4.83
CA SER A 158 -2.07 -16.12 6.14
C SER A 158 -3.01 -14.94 6.28
N LEU A 159 -4.28 -15.23 6.56
CA LEU A 159 -5.32 -14.25 6.83
C LEU A 159 -5.88 -14.52 8.22
N THR A 160 -5.68 -13.57 9.13
CA THR A 160 -6.30 -13.59 10.45
C THR A 160 -7.41 -12.55 10.49
N VAL A 161 -8.62 -12.98 10.82
CA VAL A 161 -9.78 -12.09 11.01
C VAL A 161 -10.36 -12.29 12.39
N THR A 162 -10.96 -11.24 12.96
CA THR A 162 -11.66 -11.32 14.26
C THR A 162 -13.13 -11.69 14.12
N ASN A 163 -13.77 -11.25 13.02
CA ASN A 163 -15.19 -11.46 12.77
C ASN A 163 -15.36 -12.46 11.63
N ASP A 164 -15.54 -11.96 10.42
CA ASP A 164 -15.92 -12.77 9.27
C ASP A 164 -14.99 -12.57 8.08
N ILE A 165 -14.85 -13.63 7.28
CA ILE A 165 -14.38 -13.54 5.90
C ILE A 165 -15.59 -13.83 5.02
N THR A 166 -15.99 -12.85 4.22
CA THR A 166 -16.95 -13.08 3.14
C THR A 166 -16.18 -13.35 1.85
N LEU A 167 -16.26 -14.59 1.36
CA LEU A 167 -15.78 -14.98 0.04
C LEU A 167 -17.00 -15.17 -0.86
N GLY A 168 -17.08 -14.44 -1.97
CA GLY A 168 -18.25 -14.50 -2.85
C GLY A 168 -18.65 -13.13 -3.40
N SER A 169 -19.53 -13.13 -4.41
CA SER A 169 -20.28 -11.93 -4.80
C SER A 169 -21.72 -12.36 -5.11
N ALA A 170 -22.67 -11.42 -4.99
CA ALA A 170 -24.07 -11.67 -5.34
C ALA A 170 -24.27 -12.11 -6.81
N ALA A 171 -23.27 -11.87 -7.66
CA ALA A 171 -23.29 -12.16 -9.09
C ALA A 171 -22.39 -13.34 -9.50
N GLN A 172 -21.69 -14.00 -8.56
CA GLN A 172 -20.73 -15.05 -8.94
C GLN A 172 -21.46 -16.28 -9.48
N THR A 173 -21.19 -16.57 -10.76
CA THR A 173 -21.48 -17.84 -11.43
C THR A 173 -20.38 -18.89 -11.22
N ALA A 174 -19.20 -18.48 -10.72
CA ALA A 174 -18.04 -19.34 -10.52
C ALA A 174 -17.89 -19.78 -9.04
N PRO A 175 -17.50 -21.04 -8.79
CA PRO A 175 -17.29 -21.56 -7.44
C PRO A 175 -16.05 -20.94 -6.77
N ILE A 176 -16.08 -20.87 -5.44
CA ILE A 176 -14.87 -20.61 -4.63
C ILE A 176 -14.10 -21.93 -4.52
N THR A 177 -12.88 -21.95 -5.05
CA THR A 177 -12.04 -23.14 -5.03
C THR A 177 -10.97 -23.02 -3.95
N LEU A 178 -10.97 -23.96 -3.00
CA LEU A 178 -9.95 -24.09 -1.96
C LEU A 178 -9.14 -25.37 -2.22
N ASN A 179 -7.90 -25.21 -2.70
CA ASN A 179 -7.02 -26.34 -2.98
C ASN A 179 -6.27 -26.73 -1.70
N GLY A 180 -6.86 -27.60 -0.90
CA GLY A 180 -6.25 -28.10 0.33
C GLY A 180 -7.27 -28.63 1.33
N PRO A 181 -6.81 -29.18 2.47
CA PRO A 181 -7.69 -29.56 3.56
C PRO A 181 -8.35 -28.32 4.18
N ILE A 182 -9.65 -28.42 4.46
CA ILE A 182 -10.38 -27.44 5.28
C ILE A 182 -10.40 -27.98 6.71
N THR A 183 -9.77 -27.27 7.64
CA THR A 183 -9.80 -27.58 9.07
C THR A 183 -10.55 -26.48 9.80
N ALA A 184 -11.62 -26.81 10.51
CA ALA A 184 -12.36 -25.88 11.35
C ALA A 184 -12.27 -26.33 12.81
N ALA A 185 -12.08 -25.37 13.73
CA ALA A 185 -11.94 -25.67 15.16
C ALA A 185 -13.26 -26.14 15.80
N SER A 186 -14.40 -25.64 15.31
CA SER A 186 -15.73 -25.94 15.84
C SER A 186 -16.60 -26.69 14.83
N SER A 187 -16.92 -26.04 13.70
CA SER A 187 -17.85 -26.59 12.71
C SER A 187 -17.64 -25.98 11.33
N VAL A 188 -18.07 -26.71 10.30
CA VAL A 188 -18.28 -26.19 8.95
C VAL A 188 -19.77 -26.29 8.64
N ALA A 189 -20.43 -25.16 8.43
CA ALA A 189 -21.84 -25.12 8.02
C ALA A 189 -21.92 -25.08 6.48
N ILE A 190 -22.76 -25.95 5.90
CA ILE A 190 -22.95 -26.05 4.44
C ILE A 190 -24.43 -25.90 4.15
N GLY A 191 -24.80 -24.85 3.39
CA GLY A 191 -26.19 -24.44 3.25
C GLY A 191 -27.08 -25.38 2.43
N THR A 192 -26.54 -26.01 1.38
CA THR A 192 -27.33 -26.84 0.45
C THR A 192 -26.84 -28.28 0.37
N SER A 193 -25.61 -28.49 -0.12
CA SER A 193 -25.06 -29.83 -0.33
C SER A 193 -23.54 -29.83 -0.23
N ALA A 194 -22.99 -30.94 0.26
CA ALA A 194 -21.56 -31.23 0.22
C ALA A 194 -21.33 -32.51 -0.58
N THR A 195 -20.40 -32.47 -1.53
CA THR A 195 -19.93 -33.68 -2.23
C THR A 195 -18.55 -34.03 -1.69
N VAL A 196 -18.42 -35.21 -1.09
CA VAL A 196 -17.14 -35.73 -0.57
C VAL A 196 -16.56 -36.71 -1.58
N GLY A 197 -15.33 -36.47 -2.03
CA GLY A 197 -14.74 -37.22 -3.15
C GLY A 197 -14.45 -38.70 -2.87
N SER A 198 -13.91 -39.03 -1.70
CA SER A 198 -13.52 -40.40 -1.33
C SER A 198 -14.20 -40.89 -0.07
N THR A 199 -13.87 -40.29 1.08
CA THR A 199 -14.31 -40.78 2.39
C THR A 199 -14.83 -39.65 3.26
N LEU A 200 -16.05 -39.82 3.78
CA LEU A 200 -16.54 -39.04 4.92
C LEU A 200 -16.31 -39.86 6.19
N SER A 201 -15.41 -39.41 7.07
CA SER A 201 -15.18 -40.02 8.38
C SER A 201 -15.92 -39.23 9.44
N VAL A 202 -16.73 -39.92 10.25
CA VAL A 202 -17.44 -39.34 11.39
C VAL A 202 -16.99 -40.07 12.65
N THR A 203 -16.39 -39.34 13.58
CA THR A 203 -15.83 -39.90 14.83
C THR A 203 -16.78 -39.83 16.03
N SER A 204 -17.91 -39.14 15.87
CA SER A 204 -18.93 -38.98 16.91
C SER A 204 -20.33 -39.13 16.29
N THR A 205 -21.35 -38.54 16.91
CA THR A 205 -22.73 -38.61 16.44
C THR A 205 -22.94 -37.77 15.19
N THR A 206 -23.56 -38.35 14.17
CA THR A 206 -24.17 -37.60 13.05
C THR A 206 -25.69 -37.67 13.17
N SER A 207 -26.37 -36.53 13.02
CA SER A 207 -27.82 -36.48 12.83
C SER A 207 -28.12 -36.35 11.34
N LEU A 208 -28.85 -37.33 10.80
CA LEU A 208 -29.32 -37.32 9.42
C LEU A 208 -30.85 -37.18 9.47
N ASN A 209 -31.35 -35.97 9.27
CA ASN A 209 -32.79 -35.66 9.35
C ASN A 209 -33.52 -35.86 8.03
N GLY A 210 -32.85 -36.46 7.03
CA GLY A 210 -33.38 -36.68 5.69
C GLY A 210 -32.98 -38.04 5.14
N LEU A 211 -33.26 -38.25 3.86
CA LEU A 211 -33.00 -39.52 3.19
C LEU A 211 -31.50 -39.80 3.06
N VAL A 212 -31.05 -40.94 3.61
CA VAL A 212 -29.71 -41.48 3.37
C VAL A 212 -29.76 -42.35 2.12
N LYS A 213 -29.17 -41.88 1.02
CA LYS A 213 -29.04 -42.67 -0.22
C LYS A 213 -27.68 -43.34 -0.25
N MET A 214 -27.66 -44.67 -0.21
CA MET A 214 -26.45 -45.46 -0.40
C MET A 214 -26.38 -45.91 -1.87
N ALA A 215 -25.49 -45.29 -2.66
CA ALA A 215 -25.36 -45.59 -4.08
C ALA A 215 -24.53 -46.87 -4.30
N GLY A 216 -25.10 -47.82 -5.04
CA GLY A 216 -24.45 -49.07 -5.45
C GLY A 216 -25.48 -49.98 -6.12
N ALA A 217 -25.21 -50.44 -7.34
CA ALA A 217 -26.05 -51.45 -7.99
C ALA A 217 -25.83 -52.78 -7.30
N PHE A 218 -26.78 -53.23 -6.47
CA PHE A 218 -26.74 -54.57 -5.91
C PHE A 218 -27.96 -55.37 -6.35
N THR A 219 -27.69 -56.27 -7.29
CA THR A 219 -28.50 -57.44 -7.62
C THR A 219 -28.05 -58.59 -6.73
N SER A 220 -28.37 -58.60 -5.44
CA SER A 220 -28.23 -59.82 -4.64
C SER A 220 -29.59 -60.25 -4.15
N SER A 221 -30.04 -61.40 -4.66
CA SER A 221 -31.12 -62.20 -4.09
C SER A 221 -31.00 -62.23 -2.56
N ALA A 222 -32.13 -62.15 -1.86
CA ALA A 222 -32.28 -62.09 -0.40
C ALA A 222 -31.12 -62.75 0.36
N ILE A 223 -30.56 -62.06 1.36
CA ILE A 223 -29.40 -62.53 2.12
C ILE A 223 -29.75 -63.81 2.88
N THR A 224 -29.45 -64.96 2.28
CA THR A 224 -29.52 -66.27 2.93
C THR A 224 -28.20 -66.49 3.67
N SER A 225 -28.06 -65.95 4.87
CA SER A 225 -27.09 -66.38 5.89
C SER A 225 -25.65 -66.66 5.35
N THR A 226 -24.90 -65.64 4.96
CA THR A 226 -23.45 -65.80 4.73
C THR A 226 -22.71 -65.48 6.03
N THR A 227 -22.03 -66.47 6.59
CA THR A 227 -21.34 -66.50 7.90
C THR A 227 -20.01 -65.73 7.96
N SER A 228 -19.89 -64.60 7.26
CA SER A 228 -18.68 -63.77 7.29
C SER A 228 -19.02 -62.28 7.28
N CYS A 229 -19.20 -61.71 8.48
CA CYS A 229 -19.27 -60.28 8.70
C CYS A 229 -18.59 -59.91 10.02
N THR A 230 -18.16 -58.65 10.13
CA THR A 230 -17.61 -58.06 11.36
C THR A 230 -18.74 -57.39 12.12
N GLN A 231 -18.78 -57.55 13.45
CA GLN A 231 -19.83 -56.92 14.26
C GLN A 231 -19.91 -55.41 13.99
N GLY A 232 -21.13 -54.94 13.67
CA GLY A 232 -21.38 -53.54 13.31
C GLY A 232 -21.35 -53.25 11.81
N ASP A 233 -20.94 -54.21 10.96
CA ASP A 233 -21.06 -54.08 9.51
C ASP A 233 -22.53 -53.88 9.13
N PHE A 234 -22.80 -52.88 8.30
CA PHE A 234 -24.10 -52.63 7.70
C PHE A 234 -24.14 -53.18 6.28
N LYS A 235 -25.25 -53.85 5.95
CA LYS A 235 -25.52 -54.32 4.60
C LYS A 235 -27.00 -54.10 4.30
N TYR A 236 -27.35 -53.84 3.06
CA TYR A 236 -28.73 -53.65 2.64
C TYR A 236 -28.98 -54.42 1.33
N ASP A 237 -30.21 -54.85 1.13
CA ASP A 237 -30.68 -55.34 -0.17
C ASP A 237 -31.78 -54.40 -0.71
N THR A 238 -32.56 -54.85 -1.69
CA THR A 238 -33.63 -54.05 -2.29
C THR A 238 -34.80 -53.78 -1.34
N THR A 239 -34.89 -54.48 -0.22
CA THR A 239 -36.06 -54.50 0.67
C THR A 239 -35.72 -54.19 2.13
N ASP A 240 -34.56 -54.62 2.61
CA ASP A 240 -34.24 -54.67 4.03
C ASP A 240 -32.82 -54.14 4.32
N LEU A 241 -32.66 -53.51 5.48
CA LEU A 241 -31.36 -53.20 6.09
C LEU A 241 -30.97 -54.34 7.04
N TYR A 242 -29.70 -54.67 7.09
CA TYR A 242 -29.13 -55.69 7.95
C TYR A 242 -27.94 -55.13 8.72
N ILE A 243 -27.77 -55.59 9.96
CA ILE A 243 -26.63 -55.31 10.81
C ILE A 243 -25.97 -56.63 11.22
N CYS A 244 -24.65 -56.69 11.16
CA CYS A 244 -23.91 -57.84 11.65
C CYS A 244 -23.92 -57.87 13.18
N VAL A 245 -24.41 -58.97 13.76
CA VAL A 245 -24.39 -59.25 15.20
C VAL A 245 -23.63 -60.56 15.41
N GLY A 246 -22.47 -60.48 16.07
CA GLY A 246 -21.51 -61.59 16.12
C GLY A 246 -20.85 -61.80 14.75
N VAL A 247 -21.19 -62.91 14.08
CA VAL A 247 -20.71 -63.27 12.72
C VAL A 247 -21.86 -63.46 11.72
N THR A 248 -23.06 -63.03 12.08
CA THR A 248 -24.28 -63.20 11.27
C THR A 248 -24.99 -61.88 11.06
N TYR A 249 -25.39 -61.60 9.81
CA TYR A 249 -26.28 -60.50 9.51
C TYR A 249 -27.69 -60.77 10.04
N LYS A 250 -28.24 -59.82 10.79
CA LYS A 250 -29.63 -59.81 11.23
C LYS A 250 -30.35 -58.66 10.56
N ARG A 251 -31.58 -58.92 10.10
CA ARG A 251 -32.44 -57.89 9.55
C ARG A 251 -32.77 -56.86 10.63
N VAL A 252 -32.52 -55.59 10.32
CA VAL A 252 -32.97 -54.46 11.12
C VAL A 252 -34.47 -54.33 10.90
N THR A 253 -35.24 -54.61 11.94
CA THR A 253 -36.68 -54.34 11.91
C THR A 253 -36.85 -52.87 12.26
N TYR A 254 -37.24 -52.06 11.28
CA TYR A 254 -37.56 -50.66 11.49
C TYR A 254 -39.06 -50.46 11.36
N THR A 255 -39.64 -49.69 12.28
CA THR A 255 -40.99 -49.18 12.14
C THR A 255 -40.87 -47.92 11.29
N ALA A 256 -41.62 -47.81 10.19
CA ALA A 256 -41.76 -46.52 9.52
C ALA A 256 -42.44 -45.57 10.53
N TRP A 257 -41.79 -44.44 10.82
CA TRP A 257 -42.39 -43.34 11.58
C TRP A 257 -42.96 -42.34 10.58
#